data_AF-A0A3D4P2I6-F1
#
_entry.id   AF-A0A3D4P2I6-F1
#
_cell.length_a   1.000
_cell.length_b   1.000
_cell.length_c   1.000
_cell.angle_alpha   90.00
_cell.angle_beta   90.00
_cell.angle_gamma   90.00
#
_symmetry.space_group_name_H-M   'P 1'
#
loop_
_entity.id
_entity.type
_entity.pdbx_description
1 polymer ?
#
loop_
_entity_poly.entity_id
_entity_poly.type
_entity_poly.pdbx_seq_one_letter_code
_entity_poly.pdbx_strand_id
1 'polypeptide(L)'
;MSQTKKLVAIFLTGMGILLSFAQPSGAQWVPSGGPGCGTITDLVVCGPNLFASTRGGGVFMSRDNGTSWTAINSGLPECTSVQCLMVGVKDAEIIRKYIKESIVEKVIYRDIPNLFRIKEISVLESLLTLFMDDPGQIIDLASLANDLKISRQTLSLYLSYLEQSFLVRKLHNFAGSRRKVERKLKKIYPAVVSPVLLFKEDDHSRSRVFESSVVNQLNSEFFWRDPYKNEVDVILDGPSPLPIEIKYGKIETGGVRAFMKKFKVSEAIIISRDKEYVQDSRGQKISVVPAFKHFFS
;
A
#
# COMPACT_ATOMS: atom_id res chain seq x y z
N MET A 1 -3.83 -34.65 27.35
CA MET A 1 -5.05 -35.48 27.35
C MET A 1 -6.25 -34.56 27.21
N SER A 2 -6.81 -34.45 26.00
CA SER A 2 -8.08 -33.75 25.75
C SER A 2 -9.22 -34.74 26.00
N GLN A 3 -10.19 -34.37 26.83
CA GLN A 3 -11.43 -35.11 27.03
C GLN A 3 -12.59 -34.22 26.59
N THR A 4 -12.87 -34.22 25.30
CA THR A 4 -14.12 -33.70 24.74
C THR A 4 -15.24 -34.65 25.12
N LYS A 5 -16.17 -34.24 25.99
CA LYS A 5 -17.39 -35.02 26.25
C LYS A 5 -18.27 -35.00 25.00
N LYS A 6 -18.31 -36.12 24.28
CA LYS A 6 -19.30 -36.39 23.23
C LYS A 6 -20.55 -36.98 23.87
N LEU A 7 -21.71 -36.36 23.68
CA LEU A 7 -23.01 -36.97 23.98
C LEU A 7 -23.43 -37.82 22.77
N VAL A 8 -23.60 -39.12 23.01
CA VAL A 8 -24.08 -40.10 22.03
C VAL A 8 -25.56 -40.36 22.32
N ALA A 9 -26.45 -40.04 21.38
CA ALA A 9 -27.82 -40.51 21.41
C ALA A 9 -27.94 -41.76 20.54
N ILE A 10 -28.32 -42.89 21.16
CA ILE A 10 -28.58 -44.16 20.48
C ILE A 10 -30.08 -44.26 20.27
N PHE A 11 -30.55 -44.29 19.03
CA PHE A 11 -31.91 -44.72 18.71
C PHE A 11 -31.86 -46.13 18.11
N LEU A 12 -32.52 -47.07 18.79
CA LEU A 12 -32.72 -48.43 18.33
C LEU A 12 -34.01 -48.51 17.52
N THR A 13 -33.88 -48.59 16.20
CA THR A 13 -34.89 -49.22 15.34
C THR A 13 -34.17 -50.07 14.29
N GLY A 14 -34.64 -51.30 14.12
CA GLY A 14 -34.09 -52.43 13.35
C GLY A 14 -33.13 -52.14 12.19
N MET A 15 -31.99 -52.86 12.21
CA MET A 15 -31.04 -53.16 11.13
C MET A 15 -30.58 -51.98 10.25
N GLY A 16 -29.43 -51.40 10.63
CA GLY A 16 -28.61 -50.54 9.78
C GLY A 16 -28.22 -49.24 10.48
N ILE A 17 -27.07 -49.22 11.15
CA ILE A 17 -26.53 -47.99 11.75
C ILE A 17 -26.00 -47.11 10.61
N LEU A 18 -26.80 -46.11 10.20
CA LEU A 18 -26.35 -45.01 9.36
C LEU A 18 -25.81 -43.90 10.26
N LEU A 19 -24.49 -43.79 10.38
CA LEU A 19 -23.83 -42.66 11.05
C LEU A 19 -23.94 -41.44 10.13
N SER A 20 -24.97 -40.61 10.30
CA SER A 20 -24.96 -39.27 9.71
C SER A 20 -24.32 -38.28 10.69
N PHE A 21 -23.13 -37.78 10.34
CA PHE A 21 -22.52 -36.65 11.05
C PHE A 21 -23.11 -35.36 10.47
N ALA A 22 -24.17 -34.86 11.08
CA ALA A 22 -24.52 -33.45 10.89
C ALA A 22 -23.56 -32.61 11.76
N GLN A 23 -22.51 -32.08 11.15
CA GLN A 23 -21.74 -31.00 11.76
C GLN A 23 -22.70 -29.80 11.87
N PRO A 24 -22.87 -29.15 13.04
CA PRO A 24 -23.57 -27.88 13.08
C PRO A 24 -22.79 -26.89 12.21
N SER A 25 -23.28 -26.62 11.00
CA SER A 25 -22.69 -25.73 10.01
C SER A 25 -22.99 -24.25 10.31
N GLY A 26 -23.17 -23.91 11.59
CA GLY A 26 -23.41 -22.54 12.06
C GLY A 26 -22.32 -22.10 13.01
N ALA A 27 -21.84 -20.87 12.86
CA ALA A 27 -21.05 -20.22 13.90
C ALA A 27 -21.88 -20.16 15.20
N GLN A 28 -21.39 -20.78 16.28
CA GLN A 28 -22.03 -20.73 17.59
C GLN A 28 -21.33 -19.65 18.44
N TRP A 29 -22.10 -18.67 18.90
CA TRP A 29 -21.60 -17.64 19.82
C TRP A 29 -21.29 -18.27 21.19
N VAL A 30 -20.07 -18.04 21.69
CA VAL A 30 -19.64 -18.41 23.04
C VAL A 30 -19.34 -17.11 23.79
N PRO A 31 -19.85 -16.92 25.03
CA PRO A 31 -19.56 -15.73 25.83
C PRO A 31 -18.04 -15.57 26.04
N SER A 32 -17.54 -14.35 25.85
CA SER A 32 -16.19 -13.99 26.29
C SER A 32 -16.21 -13.65 27.79
N GLY A 33 -15.09 -13.82 28.48
CA GLY A 33 -14.94 -13.40 29.89
C GLY A 33 -14.99 -11.88 30.07
N GLY A 34 -14.73 -11.13 28.99
CA GLY A 34 -14.74 -9.67 28.92
C GLY A 34 -13.68 -8.97 29.78
N PRO A 35 -13.36 -7.69 29.52
CA PRO A 35 -12.43 -6.90 30.32
C PRO A 35 -12.95 -6.53 31.73
N GLY A 36 -14.16 -6.97 32.09
CA GLY A 36 -14.73 -6.84 33.44
C GLY A 36 -15.06 -5.42 33.88
N CYS A 37 -14.76 -4.38 33.07
CA CYS A 37 -15.02 -3.00 33.42
C CYS A 37 -15.28 -2.11 32.19
N GLY A 38 -16.10 -1.08 32.39
CA GLY A 38 -16.40 -0.05 31.39
C GLY A 38 -17.24 -0.55 30.19
N THR A 39 -17.77 0.41 29.43
CA THR A 39 -18.36 0.13 28.11
C THR A 39 -17.22 -0.09 27.12
N ILE A 40 -17.23 -1.23 26.42
CA ILE A 40 -16.29 -1.48 25.32
C ILE A 40 -16.62 -0.51 24.19
N THR A 41 -15.62 0.27 23.79
CA THR A 41 -15.73 1.29 22.74
C THR A 41 -15.22 0.79 21.40
N ASP A 42 -14.24 -0.12 21.40
CA ASP A 42 -13.68 -0.72 20.20
C ASP A 42 -13.06 -2.09 20.50
N LEU A 43 -13.01 -2.98 19.50
CA LEU A 43 -12.41 -4.32 19.58
C LEU A 43 -11.55 -4.58 18.34
N VAL A 44 -10.26 -4.88 18.54
CA VAL A 44 -9.30 -5.15 17.46
C VAL A 44 -8.62 -6.50 17.66
N VAL A 45 -8.33 -7.19 16.56
CA VAL A 45 -7.58 -8.46 16.54
C VAL A 45 -6.20 -8.21 15.94
N CYS A 46 -5.14 -8.71 16.57
CA CYS A 46 -3.80 -8.73 16.00
C CYS A 46 -3.08 -10.04 16.33
N GLY A 47 -2.89 -10.88 15.32
CA GLY A 47 -2.37 -12.23 15.50
C GLY A 47 -3.31 -13.06 16.40
N PRO A 48 -2.79 -13.75 17.44
CA PRO A 48 -3.61 -14.50 18.39
C PRO A 48 -4.27 -13.63 19.48
N ASN A 49 -4.01 -12.32 19.49
CA ASN A 49 -4.42 -11.44 20.58
C ASN A 49 -5.65 -10.61 20.20
N LEU A 50 -6.55 -10.43 21.16
CA LEU A 50 -7.69 -9.51 21.09
C LEU A 50 -7.40 -8.28 21.96
N PHE A 51 -7.81 -7.11 21.51
CA PHE A 51 -7.66 -5.85 22.21
C PHE A 51 -9.02 -5.18 22.34
N ALA A 52 -9.42 -4.79 23.55
CA ALA A 52 -10.65 -4.07 23.81
C ALA A 52 -10.30 -2.72 24.45
N SER A 53 -10.81 -1.64 23.87
CA SER A 53 -10.79 -0.33 24.53
C SER A 53 -12.08 -0.14 25.31
N THR A 54 -11.97 0.60 26.41
CA THR A 54 -13.09 0.85 27.30
C THR A 54 -13.21 2.34 27.60
N ARG A 55 -14.43 2.78 27.88
CA ARG A 55 -14.69 4.10 28.44
C ARG A 55 -14.25 4.12 29.92
N GLY A 56 -13.19 4.86 30.22
CA GLY A 56 -12.68 5.10 31.58
C GLY A 56 -11.81 3.99 32.17
N GLY A 57 -11.76 2.80 31.57
CA GLY A 57 -10.92 1.67 32.03
C GLY A 57 -9.62 1.48 31.26
N GLY A 58 -9.41 2.25 30.17
CA GLY A 58 -8.25 2.10 29.27
C GLY A 58 -8.38 0.91 28.31
N VAL A 59 -7.26 0.25 28.04
CA VAL A 59 -7.12 -0.82 27.04
C VAL A 59 -6.81 -2.16 27.70
N PHE A 60 -7.47 -3.20 27.23
CA PHE A 60 -7.33 -4.57 27.71
C PHE A 60 -6.92 -5.49 26.56
N MET A 61 -6.11 -6.51 26.87
CA MET A 61 -5.65 -7.51 25.93
C MET A 61 -6.01 -8.92 26.42
N SER A 62 -6.51 -9.76 25.52
CA SER A 62 -6.69 -11.19 25.70
C SER A 62 -5.75 -11.98 24.78
N ARG A 63 -5.19 -13.07 25.29
CA ARG A 63 -4.31 -14.01 24.54
C ARG A 63 -4.93 -15.39 24.34
N ASP A 64 -6.20 -15.55 24.75
CA ASP A 64 -6.90 -16.83 24.87
C ASP A 64 -8.33 -16.75 24.31
N ASN A 65 -8.46 -16.07 23.17
CA ASN A 65 -9.73 -15.87 22.45
C ASN A 65 -10.84 -15.23 23.31
N GLY A 66 -10.47 -14.33 24.22
CA GLY A 66 -11.41 -13.56 25.02
C GLY A 66 -11.86 -14.27 26.31
N THR A 67 -11.23 -15.39 26.67
CA THR A 67 -11.53 -16.11 27.93
C THR A 67 -11.06 -15.29 29.14
N SER A 68 -9.89 -14.68 29.07
CA SER A 68 -9.35 -13.77 30.08
C SER A 68 -8.80 -12.48 29.45
N TRP A 69 -8.81 -11.40 30.22
CA TRP A 69 -8.42 -10.06 29.79
C TRP A 69 -7.49 -9.41 30.80
N THR A 70 -6.43 -8.77 30.31
CA THR A 70 -5.40 -8.11 31.12
C THR A 70 -5.28 -6.65 30.73
N ALA A 71 -5.26 -5.73 31.70
CA ALA A 71 -5.10 -4.31 31.44
C ALA A 71 -3.67 -4.02 30.91
N ILE A 72 -3.58 -3.22 29.85
CA ILE A 72 -2.32 -2.81 29.22
C ILE A 72 -2.22 -1.28 29.15
N ASN A 73 -2.47 -0.63 30.29
CA ASN A 73 -2.59 0.83 30.41
C ASN A 73 -1.27 1.58 30.62
N SER A 74 -0.13 0.90 30.49
CA SER A 74 1.19 1.52 30.70
C SER A 74 1.38 2.72 29.76
N GLY A 75 1.56 3.91 30.33
CA GLY A 75 1.72 5.16 29.58
C GLY A 75 0.41 5.92 29.28
N LEU A 76 -0.74 5.40 29.69
CA LEU A 76 -2.02 6.14 29.65
C LEU A 76 -2.26 6.87 30.98
N PRO A 77 -2.82 8.09 30.96
CA PRO A 77 -3.33 8.76 32.16
C PRO A 77 -4.38 7.91 32.88
N GLU A 78 -4.49 8.07 34.21
CA GLU A 78 -5.56 7.44 34.99
C GLU A 78 -6.94 7.83 34.42
N CYS A 79 -7.87 6.87 34.39
CA CYS A 79 -9.23 7.04 33.85
C CYS A 79 -9.33 7.48 32.38
N THR A 80 -8.37 7.09 31.53
CA THR A 80 -8.44 7.39 30.09
C THR A 80 -9.61 6.67 29.41
N SER A 81 -10.43 7.43 28.68
CA SER A 81 -11.43 6.89 27.75
C SER A 81 -10.81 6.77 26.36
N VAL A 82 -10.64 5.54 25.89
CA VAL A 82 -10.08 5.27 24.55
C VAL A 82 -11.25 5.04 23.58
N GLN A 83 -11.42 5.90 22.58
CA GLN A 83 -12.57 5.84 21.66
C GLN A 83 -12.34 4.90 20.47
N CYS A 84 -11.08 4.65 20.10
CA CYS A 84 -10.73 3.76 19.02
C CYS A 84 -9.35 3.15 19.28
N LEU A 85 -9.12 1.97 18.71
CA LEU A 85 -7.84 1.30 18.70
C LEU A 85 -7.36 1.11 17.27
N MET A 86 -6.07 1.33 17.06
CA MET A 86 -5.40 0.89 15.84
C MET A 86 -4.20 0.06 16.27
N VAL A 87 -4.21 -1.22 15.89
CA VAL A 87 -3.04 -2.07 16.14
C VAL A 87 -2.14 -1.99 14.93
N GLY A 88 -0.97 -1.37 15.11
CA GLY A 88 0.10 -1.45 14.12
C GLY A 88 0.62 -2.87 14.05
N VAL A 89 0.35 -3.58 12.94
CA VAL A 89 1.04 -4.83 12.65
C VAL A 89 2.49 -4.46 12.34
N LYS A 90 3.44 -4.94 13.13
CA LYS A 90 4.88 -4.75 12.87
C LYS A 90 5.55 -6.00 12.32
N ASP A 91 4.84 -7.13 12.37
CA ASP A 91 5.34 -8.39 11.86
C ASP A 91 5.34 -8.38 10.32
N ALA A 92 6.53 -8.50 9.77
CA ALA A 92 6.77 -8.44 8.34
C ALA A 92 6.06 -9.56 7.58
N GLU A 93 5.99 -10.76 8.16
CA GLU A 93 5.36 -11.92 7.53
C GLU A 93 3.84 -11.76 7.53
N ILE A 94 3.25 -11.20 8.59
CA ILE A 94 1.81 -10.92 8.63
C ILE A 94 1.45 -9.86 7.59
N ILE A 95 2.21 -8.77 7.49
CA ILE A 95 1.96 -7.72 6.48
C ILE A 95 2.13 -8.27 5.07
N ARG A 96 3.20 -9.02 4.81
CA ARG A 96 3.48 -9.64 3.51
C ARG A 96 2.35 -10.60 3.12
N LYS A 97 1.94 -11.46 4.04
CA LYS A 97 0.84 -12.41 3.85
C LYS A 97 -0.48 -11.69 3.56
N TYR A 98 -0.81 -10.68 4.35
CA TYR A 98 -2.04 -9.90 4.15
C TYR A 98 -2.07 -9.24 2.77
N ILE A 99 -1.00 -8.54 2.38
CA ILE A 99 -0.96 -7.86 1.08
C ILE A 99 -1.03 -8.89 -0.06
N LYS A 100 -0.30 -10.00 0.05
CA LYS A 100 -0.33 -11.07 -0.95
C LYS A 100 -1.71 -11.73 -1.07
N GLU A 101 -2.25 -12.28 0.01
CA GLU A 101 -3.47 -13.10 -0.04
C GLU A 101 -4.74 -12.24 -0.18
N SER A 102 -4.80 -11.09 0.48
CA SER A 102 -6.04 -10.30 0.54
C SER A 102 -6.18 -9.28 -0.58
N ILE A 103 -5.06 -8.74 -1.09
CA ILE A 103 -5.06 -7.73 -2.14
C ILE A 103 -4.64 -8.37 -3.45
N VAL A 104 -3.42 -8.90 -3.53
CA VAL A 104 -2.86 -9.37 -4.80
C VAL A 104 -3.60 -10.59 -5.33
N GLU A 105 -3.75 -11.65 -4.54
CA GLU A 105 -4.32 -12.91 -5.03
C GLU A 105 -5.80 -12.75 -5.41
N LYS A 106 -6.59 -12.07 -4.58
CA LYS A 106 -8.01 -11.83 -4.89
C LYS A 106 -8.19 -10.95 -6.13
N VAL A 107 -7.40 -9.88 -6.27
CA VAL A 107 -7.57 -8.98 -7.42
C VAL A 107 -7.03 -9.61 -8.70
N ILE A 108 -5.83 -10.20 -8.67
CA ILE A 108 -5.15 -10.74 -9.85
C ILE A 108 -5.78 -12.06 -10.34
N TYR A 109 -6.14 -12.99 -9.45
CA TYR A 109 -6.63 -14.31 -9.88
C TYR A 109 -8.15 -14.42 -9.93
N ARG A 110 -8.89 -13.55 -9.24
CA ARG A 110 -10.36 -13.60 -9.22
C ARG A 110 -10.96 -12.39 -9.92
N ASP A 111 -10.70 -11.18 -9.46
CA ASP A 111 -11.50 -10.02 -9.89
C ASP A 111 -11.16 -9.59 -11.33
N ILE A 112 -9.88 -9.38 -11.66
CA ILE A 112 -9.45 -8.96 -13.00
C ILE A 112 -9.81 -10.00 -14.09
N PRO A 113 -9.54 -11.32 -13.93
CA PRO A 113 -9.86 -12.31 -14.95
C PRO A 113 -11.36 -12.44 -15.20
N ASN A 114 -12.17 -12.34 -14.14
CA ASN A 114 -13.63 -12.38 -14.24
C ASN A 114 -14.19 -11.16 -14.99
N LEU A 115 -13.65 -9.96 -14.73
CA LEU A 115 -14.09 -8.73 -15.36
C LEU A 115 -13.66 -8.63 -16.82
N PHE A 116 -12.42 -9.03 -17.13
CA PHE A 116 -11.78 -8.72 -18.42
C PHE A 116 -11.48 -9.94 -19.31
N ARG A 117 -11.89 -11.16 -18.89
CA ARG A 117 -11.73 -12.43 -19.64
C ARG A 117 -10.29 -12.69 -20.10
N ILE A 118 -9.35 -12.53 -19.18
CA ILE A 118 -7.92 -12.61 -19.46
C ILE A 118 -7.48 -14.06 -19.59
N LYS A 119 -6.66 -14.35 -20.60
CA LYS A 119 -6.15 -15.71 -20.87
C LYS A 119 -4.86 -16.03 -20.13
N GLU A 120 -4.00 -15.03 -19.92
CA GLU A 120 -2.66 -15.22 -19.32
C GLU A 120 -2.50 -14.41 -18.04
N ILE A 121 -2.96 -14.98 -16.92
CA ILE A 121 -2.92 -14.34 -15.60
C ILE A 121 -1.48 -14.23 -15.07
N SER A 122 -0.61 -15.18 -15.43
CA SER A 122 0.80 -15.21 -15.01
C SER A 122 1.58 -13.96 -15.43
N VAL A 123 1.24 -13.36 -16.56
CA VAL A 123 1.89 -12.14 -17.05
C VAL A 123 1.47 -10.93 -16.20
N LEU A 124 0.20 -10.86 -15.76
CA LEU A 124 -0.27 -9.81 -14.85
C LEU A 124 0.44 -9.89 -13.49
N GLU A 125 0.57 -11.09 -12.94
CA GLU A 125 1.30 -11.32 -11.70
C GLU A 125 2.78 -10.91 -11.83
N SER A 126 3.42 -11.28 -12.94
CA SER A 126 4.81 -10.93 -13.22
C SER A 126 4.99 -9.41 -13.33
N LEU A 127 4.07 -8.72 -14.00
CA LEU A 127 4.08 -7.26 -14.10
C LEU A 127 3.96 -6.60 -12.73
N LEU A 128 2.97 -7.04 -11.93
CA LEU A 128 2.77 -6.47 -10.60
C LEU A 128 3.99 -6.69 -9.70
N THR A 129 4.56 -7.89 -9.72
CA THR A 129 5.76 -8.23 -8.93
C THR A 129 6.93 -7.34 -9.33
N LEU A 130 7.17 -7.17 -10.64
CA LEU A 130 8.21 -6.29 -11.16
C LEU A 130 8.04 -4.84 -10.67
N PHE A 131 6.82 -4.32 -10.66
CA PHE A 131 6.55 -2.96 -10.16
C PHE A 131 6.64 -2.84 -8.63
N MET A 132 6.38 -3.91 -7.89
CA MET A 132 6.60 -3.94 -6.44
C MET A 132 8.09 -3.98 -6.08
N ASP A 133 8.92 -4.60 -6.91
CA ASP A 133 10.37 -4.72 -6.67
C ASP A 133 11.15 -3.45 -7.04
N ASP A 134 10.72 -2.72 -8.08
CA ASP A 134 11.29 -1.41 -8.46
C ASP A 134 10.21 -0.33 -8.66
N PRO A 135 9.66 0.23 -7.57
CA PRO A 135 8.72 1.35 -7.64
C PRO A 135 9.34 2.56 -8.33
N GLY A 136 8.58 3.16 -9.26
CA GLY A 136 9.04 4.30 -10.04
C GLY A 136 9.89 3.90 -11.25
N GLN A 137 9.87 2.62 -11.65
CA GLN A 137 10.55 2.20 -12.88
C GLN A 137 9.96 2.90 -14.11
N ILE A 138 10.85 3.38 -14.98
CA ILE A 138 10.48 3.93 -16.29
C ILE A 138 10.47 2.80 -17.30
N ILE A 139 9.30 2.57 -17.90
CA ILE A 139 9.10 1.50 -18.86
C ILE A 139 9.02 2.03 -20.30
N ASP A 140 9.70 1.31 -21.20
CA ASP A 140 9.40 1.33 -22.62
C ASP A 140 8.47 0.16 -22.95
N LEU A 141 7.31 0.47 -23.53
CA LEU A 141 6.28 -0.54 -23.80
C LEU A 141 6.70 -1.56 -24.86
N ALA A 142 7.59 -1.21 -25.79
CA ALA A 142 8.00 -2.14 -26.83
C ALA A 142 9.02 -3.15 -26.27
N SER A 143 10.03 -2.67 -25.54
CA SER A 143 11.03 -3.52 -24.89
C SER A 143 10.39 -4.47 -23.89
N LEU A 144 9.57 -3.95 -22.96
CA LEU A 144 8.96 -4.78 -21.92
C LEU A 144 7.99 -5.83 -22.51
N ALA A 145 7.26 -5.49 -23.57
CA ALA A 145 6.38 -6.45 -24.23
C ALA A 145 7.19 -7.58 -24.90
N ASN A 146 8.33 -7.26 -25.50
CA ASN A 146 9.23 -8.24 -26.08
C ASN A 146 9.82 -9.18 -25.02
N ASP A 147 10.26 -8.63 -23.88
CA ASP A 147 10.83 -9.42 -22.77
C ASP A 147 9.79 -10.39 -22.18
N LEU A 148 8.54 -9.94 -22.07
CA LEU A 148 7.40 -10.75 -21.61
C LEU A 148 6.80 -11.64 -22.70
N LYS A 149 7.31 -11.57 -23.93
CA LYS A 149 6.83 -12.33 -25.10
C LYS A 149 5.34 -12.12 -25.41
N ILE A 150 4.83 -10.91 -25.21
CA ILE A 150 3.46 -10.50 -25.52
C ILE A 150 3.44 -9.32 -26.50
N SER A 151 2.28 -9.02 -27.08
CA SER A 151 2.15 -7.83 -27.93
C SER A 151 2.20 -6.53 -27.11
N ARG A 152 2.69 -5.44 -27.71
CA ARG A 152 2.66 -4.10 -27.09
C ARG A 152 1.23 -3.67 -26.71
N GLN A 153 0.24 -4.07 -27.52
CA GLN A 153 -1.18 -3.82 -27.28
C GLN A 153 -1.65 -4.58 -26.04
N THR A 154 -1.28 -5.86 -25.91
CA THR A 154 -1.60 -6.69 -24.73
C THR A 154 -0.98 -6.10 -23.47
N LEU A 155 0.30 -5.70 -23.51
CA LEU A 155 0.95 -5.05 -22.38
C LEU A 155 0.21 -3.76 -21.97
N SER A 156 -0.11 -2.90 -22.93
CA SER A 156 -0.84 -1.66 -22.67
C SER A 156 -2.21 -1.93 -22.03
N LEU A 157 -2.88 -2.99 -22.45
CA LEU A 157 -4.17 -3.40 -21.91
C LEU A 157 -4.03 -3.91 -20.46
N TYR A 158 -3.04 -4.77 -20.20
CA TYR A 158 -2.78 -5.31 -18.86
C TYR A 158 -2.40 -4.22 -17.86
N LEU A 159 -1.57 -3.26 -18.26
CA LEU A 159 -1.28 -2.08 -17.44
C LEU A 159 -2.54 -1.27 -17.12
N SER A 160 -3.47 -1.15 -18.07
CA SER A 160 -4.75 -0.46 -17.84
C SER A 160 -5.64 -1.21 -16.85
N TYR A 161 -5.60 -2.55 -16.83
CA TYR A 161 -6.35 -3.34 -15.85
C TYR A 161 -5.77 -3.22 -14.45
N LEU A 162 -4.43 -3.23 -14.32
CA LEU A 162 -3.76 -2.99 -13.04
C LEU A 162 -4.05 -1.57 -12.51
N GLU A 163 -4.12 -0.58 -13.39
CA GLU A 163 -4.45 0.80 -13.03
C GLU A 163 -5.92 0.94 -12.60
N GLN A 164 -6.86 0.38 -13.37
CA GLN A 164 -8.30 0.41 -13.05
C GLN A 164 -8.66 -0.39 -11.78
N SER A 165 -7.83 -1.36 -11.41
CA SER A 165 -7.95 -2.12 -10.16
C SER A 165 -7.24 -1.47 -8.97
N PHE A 166 -6.70 -0.25 -9.14
CA PHE A 166 -5.98 0.49 -8.11
C PHE A 166 -4.76 -0.26 -7.56
N LEU A 167 -4.14 -1.15 -8.35
CA LEU A 167 -2.91 -1.85 -7.97
C LEU A 167 -1.65 -1.07 -8.35
N VAL A 168 -1.72 -0.31 -9.43
CA VAL A 168 -0.62 0.54 -9.90
C VAL A 168 -1.12 1.92 -10.29
N ARG A 169 -0.22 2.90 -10.22
CA ARG A 169 -0.37 4.23 -10.78
C ARG A 169 0.64 4.43 -11.90
N LYS A 170 0.19 5.07 -12.97
CA LYS A 170 1.02 5.36 -14.14
C LYS A 170 1.18 6.87 -14.28
N LEU A 171 2.43 7.31 -14.25
CA LEU A 171 2.79 8.68 -14.56
C LEU A 171 3.28 8.74 -16.01
N HIS A 172 2.80 9.74 -16.74
CA HIS A 172 3.18 10.00 -18.10
C HIS A 172 4.32 11.02 -18.19
N ASN A 173 5.23 10.86 -19.16
CA ASN A 173 6.32 11.81 -19.34
C ASN A 173 5.79 13.13 -19.93
N PHE A 174 5.83 14.18 -19.11
CA PHE A 174 5.33 15.51 -19.38
C PHE A 174 5.86 16.07 -20.71
N ALA A 175 4.94 16.58 -21.53
CA ALA A 175 5.23 17.19 -22.81
C ALA A 175 4.13 18.18 -23.18
N GLY A 176 4.45 19.20 -23.98
CA GLY A 176 3.49 20.22 -24.38
C GLY A 176 2.35 19.75 -25.29
N SER A 177 2.18 18.44 -25.57
CA SER A 177 0.99 17.94 -26.25
C SER A 177 0.61 16.51 -25.84
N ARG A 178 -0.70 16.27 -25.64
CA ARG A 178 -1.25 14.98 -25.20
C ARG A 178 -0.84 13.80 -26.09
N ARG A 179 -0.74 14.01 -27.41
CA ARG A 179 -0.27 12.99 -28.36
C ARG A 179 1.20 12.62 -28.15
N LYS A 180 2.05 13.56 -27.77
CA LYS A 180 3.46 13.31 -27.45
C LYS A 180 3.59 12.61 -26.10
N VAL A 181 2.78 12.98 -25.12
CA VAL A 181 2.72 12.34 -23.79
C VAL A 181 2.43 10.84 -23.93
N GLU A 182 1.43 10.44 -24.73
CA GLU A 182 1.03 9.03 -24.83
C GLU A 182 2.10 8.12 -25.46
N ARG A 183 2.91 8.66 -26.37
CA ARG A 183 3.96 7.91 -27.08
C ARG A 183 5.26 7.78 -26.30
N LYS A 184 5.43 8.57 -25.24
CA LYS A 184 6.65 8.57 -24.45
C LYS A 184 6.65 7.47 -23.41
N LEU A 185 7.83 7.32 -22.80
CA LEU A 185 8.06 6.50 -21.62
C LEU A 185 7.05 6.79 -20.52
N LYS A 186 6.74 5.75 -19.75
CA LYS A 186 5.79 5.79 -18.62
C LYS A 186 6.56 5.42 -17.35
N LYS A 187 6.28 6.08 -16.22
CA LYS A 187 6.84 5.76 -14.90
C LYS A 187 5.74 5.05 -14.11
N ILE A 188 6.00 3.85 -13.58
CA ILE A 188 4.98 3.04 -12.90
C ILE A 188 5.29 2.94 -11.41
N TYR A 189 4.28 3.17 -10.58
CA TYR A 189 4.36 2.97 -9.14
C TYR A 189 3.30 1.98 -8.70
N PRO A 190 3.60 1.04 -7.78
CA PRO A 190 2.56 0.30 -7.10
C PRO A 190 1.76 1.26 -6.22
N ALA A 191 0.44 1.12 -6.24
CA ALA A 191 -0.46 1.92 -5.40
C ALA A 191 -0.44 1.44 -3.94
N VAL A 192 -0.01 0.19 -3.72
CA VAL A 192 0.27 -0.38 -2.40
C VAL A 192 1.76 -0.31 -2.10
N VAL A 193 2.11 -0.11 -0.82
CA VAL A 193 3.51 -0.14 -0.39
C VAL A 193 4.08 -1.53 -0.63
N SER A 194 5.26 -1.59 -1.26
CA SER A 194 5.96 -2.86 -1.48
C SER A 194 6.35 -3.51 -0.13
N PRO A 195 5.79 -4.67 0.22
CA PRO A 195 6.18 -5.37 1.45
C PRO A 195 7.62 -5.85 1.38
N VAL A 196 8.14 -6.11 0.17
CA VAL A 196 9.52 -6.57 -0.03
C VAL A 196 10.51 -5.48 0.35
N LEU A 197 10.25 -4.24 -0.06
CA LEU A 197 11.15 -3.12 0.22
C LEU A 197 10.96 -2.54 1.63
N LEU A 198 9.74 -2.59 2.17
CA LEU A 198 9.41 -2.00 3.48
C LEU A 198 10.26 -2.54 4.62
N PHE A 199 10.62 -3.83 4.59
CA PHE A 199 11.38 -4.49 5.66
C PHE A 199 12.87 -4.63 5.36
N LYS A 200 13.35 -4.09 4.24
CA LYS A 200 14.79 -4.04 3.96
C LYS A 200 15.43 -2.86 4.69
N GLU A 201 16.55 -3.12 5.37
CA GLU A 201 17.26 -2.11 6.17
C GLU A 201 18.32 -1.33 5.39
N ASP A 202 18.23 -1.28 4.06
CA ASP A 202 19.15 -0.52 3.22
C ASP A 202 18.55 0.83 2.77
N ASP A 203 19.43 1.82 2.59
CA ASP A 203 19.01 3.18 2.23
C ASP A 203 18.38 3.26 0.84
N HIS A 204 18.74 2.38 -0.09
CA HIS A 204 18.14 2.35 -1.41
C HIS A 204 16.66 1.93 -1.33
N SER A 205 16.35 0.83 -0.63
CA SER A 205 14.97 0.37 -0.41
C SER A 205 14.14 1.42 0.32
N ARG A 206 14.68 2.05 1.38
CA ARG A 206 14.02 3.15 2.09
C ARG A 206 13.73 4.35 1.19
N SER A 207 14.68 4.72 0.32
CA SER A 207 14.48 5.80 -0.64
C SER A 207 13.35 5.50 -1.62
N ARG A 208 13.26 4.26 -2.14
CA ARG A 208 12.19 3.84 -3.06
C ARG A 208 10.82 3.82 -2.39
N VAL A 209 10.74 3.31 -1.16
CA VAL A 209 9.49 3.31 -0.39
C VAL A 209 9.04 4.73 -0.08
N PHE A 210 9.97 5.61 0.30
CA PHE A 210 9.70 7.02 0.57
C PHE A 210 9.19 7.75 -0.69
N GLU A 211 9.89 7.64 -1.81
CA GLU A 211 9.48 8.21 -3.10
C GLU A 211 8.09 7.72 -3.50
N SER A 212 7.88 6.40 -3.53
CA SER A 212 6.59 5.80 -3.89
C SER A 212 5.45 6.29 -2.99
N SER A 213 5.70 6.42 -1.69
CA SER A 213 4.69 6.91 -0.74
C SER A 213 4.30 8.37 -1.02
N VAL A 214 5.28 9.23 -1.27
CA VAL A 214 5.05 10.65 -1.61
C VAL A 214 4.31 10.77 -2.95
N VAL A 215 4.74 10.05 -3.98
CA VAL A 215 4.08 10.06 -5.31
C VAL A 215 2.62 9.61 -5.22
N ASN A 216 2.36 8.55 -4.45
CA ASN A 216 1.01 8.03 -4.25
C ASN A 216 0.08 9.05 -3.60
N GLN A 217 0.58 9.92 -2.72
CA GLN A 217 -0.20 10.96 -2.07
C GLN A 217 -0.40 12.22 -2.91
N LEU A 218 0.60 12.63 -3.69
CA LEU A 218 0.51 13.83 -4.54
C LEU A 218 -0.52 13.71 -5.67
N ASN A 219 -1.00 12.51 -5.94
CA ASN A 219 -2.01 12.20 -6.97
C ASN A 219 -1.73 12.80 -8.37
N SER A 220 -0.46 12.99 -8.73
CA SER A 220 -0.09 13.52 -10.05
C SER A 220 -0.11 12.45 -11.15
N GLU A 221 -0.46 12.86 -12.37
CA GLU A 221 -0.42 12.03 -13.58
C GLU A 221 0.91 12.14 -14.34
N PHE A 222 1.84 13.00 -13.92
CA PHE A 222 3.00 13.35 -14.72
C PHE A 222 4.32 13.26 -13.96
N PHE A 223 5.34 12.77 -14.66
CA PHE A 223 6.75 12.94 -14.33
C PHE A 223 7.43 13.63 -15.52
N TRP A 224 8.72 13.96 -15.43
CA TRP A 224 9.44 14.45 -16.61
C TRP A 224 10.79 13.77 -16.76
N ARG A 225 11.12 13.40 -18.00
CA ARG A 225 12.46 12.96 -18.36
C ARG A 225 12.84 13.42 -19.77
N ASP A 226 14.06 13.93 -19.92
CA ASP A 226 14.61 14.36 -21.20
C ASP A 226 15.62 13.35 -21.81
N PRO A 227 16.04 13.54 -23.08
CA PRO A 227 17.03 12.66 -23.71
C PRO A 227 18.41 12.67 -23.04
N TYR A 228 18.74 13.71 -22.28
CA TYR A 228 19.99 13.82 -21.51
C TYR A 228 19.91 13.14 -20.14
N LYS A 229 18.82 12.41 -19.89
CA LYS A 229 18.53 11.70 -18.64
C LYS A 229 18.35 12.62 -17.42
N ASN A 230 18.09 13.92 -17.64
CA ASN A 230 17.54 14.73 -16.57
C ASN A 230 16.13 14.25 -16.28
N GLU A 231 15.80 14.13 -15.00
CA GLU A 231 14.52 13.61 -14.52
C GLU A 231 13.96 14.52 -13.43
N VAL A 232 12.63 14.60 -13.36
CA VAL A 232 11.88 15.14 -12.23
C VAL A 232 10.78 14.15 -11.91
N ASP A 233 10.67 13.78 -10.64
CA ASP A 233 9.82 12.67 -10.17
C ASP A 233 8.34 12.91 -10.41
N VAL A 234 7.88 14.14 -10.12
CA VAL A 234 6.48 14.53 -10.21
C VAL A 234 6.35 15.93 -10.81
N ILE A 235 5.41 16.10 -11.74
CA ILE A 235 5.00 17.41 -12.25
C ILE A 235 3.54 17.63 -11.88
N LEU A 236 3.23 18.72 -11.18
CA LEU A 236 1.83 19.17 -11.08
C LEU A 236 1.53 20.02 -12.31
N ASP A 237 0.61 19.54 -13.14
CA ASP A 237 0.21 20.23 -14.37
C ASP A 237 -0.64 21.47 -14.05
N GLY A 238 -0.58 22.47 -14.94
CA GLY A 238 -1.24 23.75 -14.80
C GLY A 238 -0.65 24.80 -15.74
N PRO A 239 -1.17 26.04 -15.72
CA PRO A 239 -0.66 27.13 -16.56
C PRO A 239 0.84 27.40 -16.36
N SER A 240 1.33 27.18 -15.14
CA SER A 240 2.75 27.15 -14.78
C SER A 240 3.04 25.81 -14.11
N PRO A 241 3.57 24.81 -14.84
CA PRO A 241 3.76 23.46 -14.29
C PRO A 241 4.79 23.49 -13.15
N LEU A 242 4.47 22.87 -12.02
CA LEU A 242 5.32 22.85 -10.84
C LEU A 242 6.12 21.54 -10.79
N PRO A 243 7.46 21.58 -10.99
CA PRO A 243 8.31 20.41 -10.79
C PRO A 243 8.52 20.12 -9.31
N ILE A 244 8.33 18.86 -8.94
CA ILE A 244 8.54 18.32 -7.60
C ILE A 244 9.55 17.17 -7.67
N GLU A 245 10.65 17.32 -6.95
CA GLU A 245 11.66 16.26 -6.76
C GLU A 245 11.51 15.63 -5.38
N ILE A 246 11.73 14.32 -5.26
CA ILE A 246 11.62 13.62 -3.98
C ILE A 246 12.99 13.07 -3.60
N LYS A 247 13.53 13.49 -2.46
CA LYS A 247 14.88 13.10 -2.03
C LYS A 247 14.91 12.60 -0.60
N TYR A 248 15.22 11.31 -0.45
CA TYR A 248 15.44 10.70 0.87
C TYR A 248 16.80 11.09 1.49
N GLY A 249 17.84 11.21 0.67
CA GLY A 249 19.22 11.45 1.12
C GLY A 249 19.82 12.78 0.65
N LYS A 250 20.87 12.69 -0.19
CA LYS A 250 21.50 13.87 -0.77
C LYS A 250 20.52 14.61 -1.70
N ILE A 251 20.46 15.93 -1.55
CA ILE A 251 19.61 16.78 -2.36
C ILE A 251 20.41 17.27 -3.56
N GLU A 252 19.95 16.90 -4.75
CA GLU A 252 20.52 17.32 -6.03
C GLU A 252 19.44 18.04 -6.84
N THR A 253 19.79 19.15 -7.47
CA THR A 253 18.82 20.04 -8.14
C THR A 253 18.93 20.02 -9.66
N GLY A 254 19.79 19.16 -10.23
CA GLY A 254 20.12 19.17 -11.65
C GLY A 254 18.90 18.98 -12.55
N GLY A 255 18.10 17.95 -12.28
CA GLY A 255 16.89 17.63 -13.02
C GLY A 255 15.84 18.73 -12.96
N VAL A 256 15.52 19.19 -11.75
CA VAL A 256 14.61 20.32 -11.50
C VAL A 256 15.06 21.58 -12.24
N ARG A 257 16.34 21.96 -12.14
CA ARG A 257 16.84 23.16 -12.83
C ARG A 257 16.77 23.01 -14.35
N ALA A 258 17.04 21.83 -14.89
CA ALA A 258 16.88 21.54 -16.31
C ALA A 258 15.41 21.69 -16.76
N PHE A 259 14.46 21.19 -15.97
CA PHE A 259 13.03 21.38 -16.20
C PHE A 259 12.66 22.88 -16.17
N MET A 260 13.03 23.59 -15.11
CA MET A 260 12.72 25.01 -14.93
C MET A 260 13.20 25.85 -16.10
N LYS A 261 14.44 25.62 -16.57
CA LYS A 261 15.01 26.28 -17.75
C LYS A 261 14.22 25.98 -19.02
N LYS A 262 13.83 24.72 -19.23
CA LYS A 262 13.13 24.27 -20.44
C LYS A 262 11.72 24.82 -20.55
N PHE A 263 10.97 24.79 -19.45
CA PHE A 263 9.57 25.22 -19.41
C PHE A 263 9.39 26.67 -18.93
N LYS A 264 10.50 27.38 -18.65
CA LYS A 264 10.53 28.77 -18.20
C LYS A 264 9.70 29.02 -16.94
N VAL A 265 9.77 28.09 -15.99
CA VAL A 265 9.11 28.22 -14.68
C VAL A 265 10.11 28.70 -13.63
N SER A 266 9.63 29.53 -12.70
CA SER A 266 10.44 30.18 -11.66
C SER A 266 10.44 29.44 -10.33
N GLU A 267 9.52 28.49 -10.13
CA GLU A 267 9.35 27.79 -8.85
C GLU A 267 9.51 26.29 -9.00
N ALA A 268 10.02 25.66 -7.94
CA ALA A 268 10.10 24.21 -7.79
C ALA A 268 10.06 23.80 -6.32
N ILE A 269 9.66 22.57 -6.07
CA ILE A 269 9.65 21.98 -4.72
C ILE A 269 10.59 20.77 -4.71
N ILE A 270 11.33 20.60 -3.61
CA ILE A 270 12.00 19.35 -3.29
C ILE A 270 11.41 18.85 -1.98
N ILE A 271 10.71 17.72 -2.04
CA ILE A 271 10.24 17.02 -0.84
C ILE A 271 11.40 16.21 -0.31
N SER A 272 11.91 16.61 0.85
CA SER A 272 13.02 15.93 1.51
C SER A 272 12.51 15.09 2.69
N ARG A 273 13.34 14.19 3.19
CA ARG A 273 13.02 13.43 4.41
C ARG A 273 12.81 14.35 5.62
N ASP A 274 13.75 15.27 5.85
CA ASP A 274 13.88 16.03 7.10
C ASP A 274 14.42 17.47 6.95
N LYS A 275 14.86 17.88 5.75
CA LYS A 275 15.47 19.19 5.51
C LYS A 275 14.44 20.23 5.10
N GLU A 276 14.69 21.46 5.54
CA GLU A 276 13.88 22.63 5.20
C GLU A 276 14.76 23.84 4.94
N TYR A 277 14.68 24.39 3.73
CA TYR A 277 15.36 25.63 3.34
C TYR A 277 14.91 26.06 1.94
N VAL A 278 15.21 27.31 1.57
CA VAL A 278 14.94 27.84 0.22
C VAL A 278 16.26 28.14 -0.47
N GLN A 279 16.40 27.70 -1.73
CA GLN A 279 17.47 28.14 -2.62
C GLN A 279 16.89 29.14 -3.61
N ASP A 280 17.36 30.39 -3.58
CA ASP A 280 17.06 31.39 -4.58
C ASP A 280 18.31 31.68 -5.41
N SER A 281 18.18 31.56 -6.73
CA SER A 281 19.24 31.92 -7.65
C SER A 281 18.66 32.49 -8.93
N ARG A 282 18.99 33.74 -9.27
CA ARG A 282 18.62 34.38 -10.55
C ARG A 282 17.11 34.36 -10.84
N GLY A 283 16.27 34.59 -9.81
CA GLY A 283 14.81 34.59 -9.94
C GLY A 283 14.19 33.20 -10.07
N GLN A 284 14.96 32.15 -9.77
CA GLN A 284 14.48 30.78 -9.64
C GLN A 284 14.51 30.37 -8.18
N LYS A 285 13.34 30.03 -7.64
CA LYS A 285 13.14 29.62 -6.25
C LYS A 285 12.91 28.11 -6.19
N ILE A 286 13.74 27.42 -5.42
CA ILE A 286 13.58 25.99 -5.11
C ILE A 286 13.34 25.87 -3.60
N SER A 287 12.13 25.45 -3.23
CA SER A 287 11.75 25.26 -1.83
C SER A 287 11.99 23.81 -1.44
N VAL A 288 12.92 23.57 -0.51
CA VAL A 288 13.12 22.27 0.11
C VAL A 288 12.22 22.17 1.33
N VAL A 289 11.31 21.21 1.33
CA VAL A 289 10.28 21.06 2.36
C VAL A 289 10.33 19.62 2.89
N PRO A 290 10.27 19.40 4.22
CA PRO A 290 10.28 18.05 4.76
C PRO A 290 8.92 17.38 4.57
N ALA A 291 8.92 16.08 4.27
CA ALA A 291 7.72 15.35 3.88
C ALA A 291 6.59 15.39 4.92
N PHE A 292 6.92 15.41 6.21
CA PHE A 292 5.90 15.49 7.26
C PHE A 292 5.03 16.76 7.18
N LYS A 293 5.56 17.88 6.67
CA LYS A 293 4.76 19.10 6.46
C LYS A 293 3.76 18.96 5.32
N HIS A 294 4.01 18.04 4.39
CA HIS A 294 3.12 17.74 3.28
C HIS A 294 2.04 16.71 3.62
N PHE A 295 2.29 15.85 4.62
CA PHE A 295 1.43 14.72 4.96
C PHE A 295 0.38 15.04 6.04
N PHE A 296 0.52 16.13 6.77
CA PHE A 296 -0.36 16.51 7.89
C PHE A 296 -1.03 17.88 7.70
N SER A 297 -1.01 18.43 6.49
CA SER A 297 -1.64 19.72 6.13
C SER A 297 -2.96 19.55 5.41
#